data_AF-A0A382VH46-F1
#
_entry.id   AF-A0A382VH46-F1
#
_cell.length_a   1.000
_cell.length_b   1.000
_cell.length_c   1.000
_cell.angle_alpha   90.00
_cell.angle_beta   90.00
_cell.angle_gamma   90.00
#
_symmetry.space_group_name_H-M   'P 1'
#
loop_
_entity.id
_entity.type
_entity.pdbx_description
1 polymer ?
#
loop_
_entity_poly.entity_id
_entity_poly.type
_entity_poly.pdbx_seq_one_letter_code
_entity_poly.pdbx_strand_id
1 'polypeptide(L)'
;TRRRDALAGTDATVVLDIPLLVESGHEGYGGIVVVDVDPEMSVQRLVEHRGFDEEDVRQRIARQVSRSDRLAKADFVVSNSGTPEDLEAEVDRCWAWIGTLERPQPGTPVRRIGSRAEKG
;
A
#
# COMPACT_ATOMS: atom_id res chain seq x y z
N THR A 1 -15.84 -6.52 2.47
CA THR A 1 -16.63 -5.68 1.55
C THR A 1 -17.33 -6.60 0.55
N ARG A 2 -18.53 -6.27 0.06
CA ARG A 2 -19.32 -7.15 -0.83
C ARG A 2 -18.51 -7.72 -2.02
N ARG A 3 -17.57 -6.94 -2.58
CA ARG A 3 -16.71 -7.36 -3.70
C ARG A 3 -15.59 -8.33 -3.29
N ARG A 4 -15.00 -8.17 -2.09
CA ARG A 4 -14.06 -9.14 -1.51
C ARG A 4 -14.74 -10.48 -1.27
N ASP A 5 -15.95 -10.44 -0.70
CA ASP A 5 -16.68 -11.65 -0.30
C ASP A 5 -17.14 -12.45 -1.54
N ALA A 6 -17.48 -11.77 -2.64
CA ALA A 6 -17.79 -12.40 -3.93
C ALA A 6 -16.60 -13.14 -4.58
N LEU A 7 -15.36 -12.74 -4.27
CA LEU A 7 -14.15 -13.35 -4.83
C LEU A 7 -13.53 -14.41 -3.89
N ALA A 8 -14.04 -14.56 -2.67
CA ALA A 8 -13.46 -15.42 -1.64
C ALA A 8 -13.43 -16.93 -2.01
N GLY A 9 -14.22 -17.36 -2.99
CA GLY A 9 -14.24 -18.72 -3.53
C GLY A 9 -13.30 -18.96 -4.72
N THR A 10 -12.50 -17.96 -5.12
CA THR A 10 -11.60 -18.02 -6.28
C THR A 10 -10.13 -17.96 -5.85
N ASP A 11 -9.22 -18.13 -6.80
CA ASP A 11 -7.77 -17.96 -6.62
C ASP A 11 -7.28 -16.53 -6.94
N ALA A 12 -8.20 -15.57 -7.06
CA ALA A 12 -7.90 -14.19 -7.39
C ALA A 12 -7.19 -13.45 -6.26
N THR A 13 -6.13 -12.71 -6.60
CA THR A 13 -5.54 -11.69 -5.73
C THR A 13 -6.43 -10.45 -5.72
N VAL A 14 -6.82 -9.98 -4.53
CA VAL A 14 -7.61 -8.76 -4.35
C VAL A 14 -6.74 -7.67 -3.73
N VAL A 15 -6.55 -6.58 -4.47
CA VAL A 15 -5.90 -5.35 -3.96
C VAL A 15 -6.99 -4.41 -3.45
N LEU A 16 -6.82 -3.93 -2.22
CA LEU A 16 -7.72 -2.97 -1.58
C LEU A 16 -6.98 -1.64 -1.43
N ASP A 17 -7.38 -0.64 -2.20
CA ASP A 17 -6.87 0.72 -2.08
C ASP A 17 -7.60 1.45 -0.94
N ILE A 18 -6.88 1.76 0.14
CA ILE A 18 -7.43 2.31 1.39
C ILE A 18 -6.55 3.50 1.82
N PRO A 19 -6.98 4.75 1.57
CA PRO A 19 -6.18 5.96 1.82
C PRO A 19 -5.77 6.23 3.29
N LEU A 20 -6.42 5.57 4.26
CA LEU A 20 -6.18 5.72 5.71
C LEU A 20 -6.09 4.35 6.39
N LEU A 21 -5.40 3.41 5.75
CA LEU A 21 -5.34 2.02 6.20
C LEU A 21 -4.85 1.91 7.66
N VAL A 22 -3.83 2.69 8.00
CA VAL A 22 -3.16 2.67 9.31
C VAL A 22 -4.10 3.09 10.44
N GLU A 23 -4.96 4.06 10.17
CA GLU A 23 -5.94 4.65 11.08
C GLU A 23 -7.25 3.85 11.12
N SER A 24 -7.57 3.13 10.03
CA SER A 24 -8.85 2.45 9.85
C SER A 24 -9.08 1.23 10.74
N GLY A 25 -8.04 0.74 11.43
CA GLY A 25 -8.11 -0.46 12.29
C GLY A 25 -8.56 -1.73 11.57
N HIS A 26 -8.55 -1.73 10.23
CA HIS A 26 -8.98 -2.90 9.49
C HIS A 26 -7.97 -4.04 9.61
N GLU A 27 -8.49 -5.25 9.64
CA GLU A 27 -7.73 -6.49 9.75
C GLU A 27 -8.09 -7.45 8.61
N GLY A 28 -7.37 -8.57 8.56
CA GLY A 28 -7.64 -9.64 7.60
C GLY A 28 -7.05 -9.38 6.21
N TYR A 29 -5.89 -8.74 6.18
CA TYR A 29 -5.07 -8.55 4.98
C TYR A 29 -3.99 -9.61 4.92
N GLY A 30 -3.69 -10.11 3.71
CA GLY A 30 -2.56 -11.00 3.49
C GLY A 30 -1.24 -10.25 3.60
N GLY A 31 -1.17 -9.03 3.10
CA GLY A 31 -0.02 -8.15 3.25
C GLY A 31 -0.41 -6.69 3.06
N ILE A 32 0.43 -5.79 3.56
CA ILE A 32 0.26 -4.34 3.50
C ILE A 32 1.34 -3.76 2.61
N VAL A 33 0.92 -3.13 1.51
CA VAL A 33 1.79 -2.35 0.62
C VAL A 33 1.62 -0.88 0.95
N VAL A 34 2.72 -0.19 1.18
CA VAL A 34 2.75 1.28 1.31
C VAL A 34 3.47 1.88 0.13
N VAL A 35 2.79 2.79 -0.58
CA VAL A 35 3.44 3.65 -1.57
C VAL A 35 4.01 4.85 -0.84
N ASP A 36 5.33 5.02 -0.86
CA ASP A 36 6.03 6.06 -0.12
C ASP A 36 6.77 7.02 -1.04
N VAL A 37 6.72 8.30 -0.69
CA VAL A 37 7.46 9.37 -1.34
C VAL A 37 7.85 10.38 -0.26
N ASP A 38 8.98 11.05 -0.44
CA ASP A 38 9.35 12.14 0.43
C ASP A 38 8.24 13.22 0.48
N PRO A 39 7.83 13.70 1.68
CA PRO A 39 6.77 14.69 1.80
C PRO A 39 7.01 15.97 0.99
N GLU A 40 8.25 16.47 0.96
CA GLU A 40 8.56 17.71 0.22
C GLU A 40 8.43 17.48 -1.28
N MET A 41 8.87 16.31 -1.78
CA MET A 41 8.67 15.92 -3.18
C MET A 41 7.18 15.78 -3.53
N SER A 42 6.36 15.24 -2.61
CA SER A 42 4.91 15.14 -2.79
C SER A 42 4.24 16.51 -2.90
N VAL A 43 4.60 17.43 -2.00
CA VAL A 43 4.13 18.82 -2.02
C VAL A 43 4.48 19.47 -3.35
N GLN A 44 5.75 19.41 -3.75
CA GLN A 44 6.22 19.97 -5.00
C GLN A 44 5.41 19.47 -6.20
N ARG A 45 5.24 18.14 -6.34
CA ARG A 45 4.50 17.54 -7.46
C ARG A 45 3.02 17.94 -7.47
N LEU A 46 2.37 18.03 -6.30
CA LEU A 46 0.96 18.42 -6.21
C LEU A 46 0.74 19.89 -6.57
N VAL A 47 1.66 20.77 -6.19
CA VAL A 47 1.61 22.19 -6.57
C VAL A 47 1.89 22.34 -8.07
N GLU A 48 3.03 21.83 -8.55
CA GLU A 48 3.51 22.06 -9.92
C GLU A 48 2.64 21.39 -10.99
N HIS A 49 2.14 20.17 -10.73
CA HIS A 49 1.45 19.39 -11.76
C HIS A 49 -0.06 19.31 -11.57
N ARG A 50 -0.57 19.58 -10.37
CA ARG A 50 -2.01 19.48 -10.06
C ARG A 50 -2.63 20.81 -9.67
N GLY A 51 -1.84 21.88 -9.52
CA GLY A 51 -2.34 23.23 -9.23
C GLY A 51 -2.92 23.38 -7.83
N PHE A 52 -2.45 22.56 -6.87
CA PHE A 52 -2.87 22.68 -5.48
C PHE A 52 -2.17 23.85 -4.80
N ASP A 53 -2.82 24.45 -3.81
CA ASP A 53 -2.19 25.40 -2.90
C ASP A 53 -1.23 24.66 -1.95
N GLU A 54 -0.02 25.20 -1.77
CA GLU A 54 1.05 24.58 -0.98
C GLU A 54 0.66 24.42 0.50
N GLU A 55 0.00 25.43 1.08
CA GLU A 55 -0.43 25.40 2.47
C GLU A 55 -1.53 24.35 2.66
N ASP A 56 -2.50 24.29 1.74
CA ASP A 56 -3.54 23.25 1.77
C ASP A 56 -2.97 21.83 1.69
N VAL A 57 -1.95 21.60 0.87
CA VAL A 57 -1.29 20.29 0.77
C VAL A 57 -0.57 19.95 2.07
N ARG A 58 0.21 20.88 2.63
CA ARG A 58 0.91 20.67 3.90
C ARG A 58 -0.05 20.39 5.05
N GLN A 59 -1.16 21.11 5.12
CA GLN A 59 -2.22 20.88 6.12
C GLN A 59 -2.84 19.49 5.98
N ARG A 60 -3.04 18.99 4.75
CA ARG A 60 -3.52 17.63 4.52
C ARG A 60 -2.51 16.58 4.97
N ILE A 61 -1.22 16.77 4.66
CA ILE A 61 -0.15 15.86 5.08
C ILE A 61 -0.05 15.83 6.61
N ALA A 62 -0.12 16.99 7.28
CA ALA A 62 -0.04 17.10 8.74
C ALA A 62 -1.18 16.40 9.49
N ARG A 63 -2.34 16.17 8.84
CA ARG A 63 -3.49 15.46 9.43
C ARG A 63 -3.42 13.94 9.27
N GLN A 64 -2.51 13.43 8.46
CA GLN A 64 -2.31 11.99 8.29
C GLN A 64 -1.42 11.43 9.40
N VAL A 65 -1.49 10.12 9.62
CA VAL A 65 -0.51 9.45 10.49
C VAL A 65 0.91 9.67 9.97
N SER A 66 1.89 9.65 10.88
CA SER A 66 3.28 9.93 10.53
C SER A 66 3.82 8.95 9.49
N ARG A 67 4.74 9.41 8.64
CA ARG A 67 5.41 8.55 7.65
C ARG A 67 6.04 7.31 8.31
N SER A 68 6.70 7.49 9.45
CA SER A 68 7.29 6.38 10.21
C SER A 68 6.25 5.34 10.64
N ASP A 69 5.07 5.77 11.10
CA ASP A 69 4.02 4.83 11.52
C ASP A 69 3.43 4.07 10.32
N ARG A 70 3.31 4.73 9.16
CA ARG A 70 2.88 4.04 7.92
C ARG A 70 3.89 2.97 7.51
N LEU A 71 5.16 3.34 7.46
CA LEU A 71 6.24 2.44 7.06
C LEU A 71 6.41 1.27 8.03
N ALA A 72 6.25 1.51 9.34
CA ALA A 72 6.31 0.45 10.35
C ALA A 72 5.21 -0.62 10.20
N LYS A 73 4.09 -0.29 9.53
CA LYS A 73 3.03 -1.26 9.24
C LYS A 73 3.18 -1.94 7.88
N ALA A 74 4.07 -1.48 7.01
CA ALA A 74 4.25 -2.05 5.69
C ALA A 74 4.91 -3.44 5.76
N ASP A 75 4.40 -4.39 4.97
CA ASP A 75 5.12 -5.62 4.63
C ASP A 75 5.95 -5.43 3.35
N PHE A 76 5.55 -4.48 2.49
CA PHE A 76 6.31 -4.07 1.31
C PHE A 76 6.16 -2.56 1.09
N VAL A 77 7.23 -1.91 0.67
CA VAL A 77 7.25 -0.48 0.33
C VAL A 77 7.53 -0.30 -1.16
N VAL A 78 6.62 0.39 -1.84
CA VAL A 78 6.80 0.85 -3.23
C VAL A 78 7.33 2.29 -3.16
N SER A 79 8.54 2.52 -3.66
CA SER A 79 9.08 3.89 -3.76
C SER A 79 8.44 4.63 -4.93
N ASN A 80 7.84 5.79 -4.67
CA ASN A 80 7.32 6.70 -5.68
C ASN A 80 8.18 7.97 -5.80
N SER A 81 9.46 7.86 -5.46
CA SER A 81 10.40 9.01 -5.50
C SER A 81 11.08 9.19 -6.85
N GLY A 82 11.02 8.18 -7.72
CA GLY A 82 11.64 8.18 -9.05
C GLY A 82 10.73 8.70 -10.16
N THR A 83 11.08 8.31 -11.38
CA THR A 83 10.33 8.49 -12.63
C THR A 83 9.14 7.52 -12.73
N PRO A 84 8.21 7.71 -13.68
CA PRO A 84 7.19 6.71 -13.98
C PRO A 84 7.76 5.33 -14.31
N GLU A 85 8.89 5.25 -15.00
CA GLU A 85 9.59 4.01 -15.32
C GLU A 85 10.16 3.33 -14.07
N ASP A 86 10.71 4.11 -13.12
CA ASP A 86 11.14 3.57 -11.82
C ASP A 86 9.94 3.01 -11.05
N LEU A 87 8.79 3.70 -11.09
CA LEU A 87 7.57 3.25 -10.43
C LEU A 87 7.04 1.95 -11.04
N GLU A 88 7.14 1.78 -12.37
CA GLU A 88 6.76 0.52 -13.04
C GLU A 88 7.61 -0.65 -12.53
N ALA A 89 8.93 -0.46 -12.43
CA ALA A 89 9.82 -1.46 -11.84
C ALA A 89 9.47 -1.77 -10.38
N GLU A 90 9.13 -0.76 -9.57
CA GLU A 90 8.70 -0.96 -8.18
C GLU A 90 7.39 -1.74 -8.08
N VAL A 91 6.45 -1.50 -8.99
CA VAL A 91 5.19 -2.24 -9.09
C VAL A 91 5.43 -3.69 -9.48
N ASP A 92 6.36 -3.96 -10.40
CA ASP A 92 6.75 -5.33 -10.76
C ASP A 92 7.38 -6.07 -9.57
N ARG A 93 8.26 -5.41 -8.81
CA ARG A 93 8.83 -5.98 -7.57
C ARG A 93 7.73 -6.29 -6.55
N CYS A 94 6.77 -5.38 -6.39
CA CYS A 94 5.62 -5.58 -5.51
C CYS A 94 4.77 -6.77 -5.97
N TRP A 95 4.48 -6.89 -7.26
CA TRP A 95 3.70 -8.00 -7.81
C TRP A 95 4.40 -9.34 -7.65
N ALA A 96 5.71 -9.38 -7.90
CA ALA A 96 6.52 -10.57 -7.63
C ALA A 96 6.49 -10.96 -6.15
N TRP A 97 6.61 -9.98 -5.24
CA TRP A 97 6.48 -10.20 -3.79
C TRP A 97 5.11 -10.74 -3.39
N ILE A 98 4.01 -10.20 -3.94
CA ILE A 98 2.65 -10.73 -3.72
C ILE A 98 2.58 -12.22 -4.11
N GLY A 99 3.27 -12.62 -5.18
CA GLY A 99 3.38 -14.01 -5.60
C GLY A 99 4.07 -14.93 -4.58
N THR A 100 4.86 -14.39 -3.66
CA THR A 100 5.55 -15.13 -2.59
C THR A 100 4.71 -15.32 -1.32
N LEU A 101 3.61 -14.56 -1.18
CA LEU A 101 2.73 -14.65 -0.03
C LEU A 101 2.03 -16.02 0.00
N GLU A 102 1.87 -16.56 1.21
CA GLU A 102 1.09 -17.78 1.40
C GLU A 102 -0.36 -17.53 1.00
N ARG A 103 -0.92 -18.39 0.14
CA ARG A 103 -2.32 -18.27 -0.28
C ARG A 103 -3.20 -19.10 0.66
N PRO A 104 -4.09 -18.47 1.44
CA PRO A 104 -5.03 -19.20 2.27
C PRO A 104 -6.00 -19.99 1.37
N GLN A 105 -6.46 -21.15 1.85
CA GLN A 105 -7.46 -21.92 1.13
C GLN A 105 -8.75 -21.11 0.99
N PRO A 106 -9.46 -21.20 -0.15
CA PRO A 106 -10.76 -20.54 -0.34
C PRO A 106 -11.70 -20.78 0.84
N GLY A 107 -12.36 -19.73 1.32
CA GLY A 107 -13.24 -19.78 2.50
C GLY A 107 -12.53 -19.72 3.87
N THR A 108 -11.20 -19.70 3.92
CA THR A 108 -10.44 -19.51 5.17
C THR A 108 -10.26 -18.01 5.46
N PRO A 109 -10.42 -17.56 6.72
CA PRO A 109 -10.11 -16.18 7.08
C PRO A 109 -8.65 -15.82 6.76
N VAL A 110 -8.47 -14.75 5.99
CA VAL A 110 -7.14 -14.19 5.71
C VAL A 110 -6.58 -13.58 6.99
N ARG A 111 -5.32 -13.88 7.32
CA ARG A 111 -4.55 -13.22 8.37
C ARG A 111 -3.34 -12.55 7.73
N ARG A 112 -2.64 -11.69 8.48
CA ARG A 112 -1.35 -11.13 8.02
C ARG A 112 -0.39 -12.27 7.73
N ILE A 113 -0.03 -12.39 6.46
CA ILE A 113 0.80 -13.44 5.90
C ILE A 113 2.12 -12.76 5.52
N GLY A 114 3.14 -12.93 6.37
CA GLY A 114 4.50 -12.52 5.99
C GLY A 114 4.96 -13.27 4.73
N SER A 115 5.95 -12.72 4.02
CA SER A 115 6.51 -13.40 2.85
C SER A 115 7.09 -14.76 3.25
N ARG A 116 6.94 -15.78 2.39
CA ARG A 116 7.69 -17.05 2.57
C ARG A 116 9.20 -16.81 2.67
N ALA A 117 9.72 -15.75 2.05
CA ALA A 117 11.14 -15.41 2.06
C ALA A 117 11.65 -14.95 3.44
N GLU A 118 10.76 -14.49 4.34
CA GLU A 118 11.13 -14.03 5.69
C GLU A 118 11.06 -15.14 6.75
N LYS A 119 10.49 -16.31 6.42
CA LYS A 119 10.35 -17.46 7.33
C LYS A 119 11.49 -18.50 7.20
N GLY A 120 12.61 -18.13 6.58
CA GLY A 120 13.78 -18.99 6.34
C GLY A 120 14.91 -18.76 7.34
#